data_AF-A0A539DPH8-F1
#
_entry.id   AF-A0A539DPH8-F1
#
_cell.length_a   1.000
_cell.length_b   1.000
_cell.length_c   1.000
_cell.angle_alpha   90.00
_cell.angle_beta   90.00
_cell.angle_gamma   90.00
#
_symmetry.space_group_name_H-M   'P 1'
#
loop_
_entity.id
_entity.type
_entity.pdbx_description
1 polymer ?
#
loop_
_entity_poly.entity_id
_entity_poly.type
_entity_poly.pdbx_seq_one_letter_code
_entity_poly.pdbx_strand_id
1 'polypeptide(L)'
;MTTTTHDFTPFTPSDATLANSDLPDKAVRLSANAAKLTGALPQESRATIVCHMAVINAYYSNLIEGNRTLPHEIRAAQRGDF
;
A
#
# COMPACT_ATOMS: atom_id res chain seq x y z
N MET A 1 29.14 17.85 -1.93
CA MET A 1 27.81 17.39 -1.52
C MET A 1 28.00 16.51 -0.29
N THR A 2 27.67 17.01 0.89
CA THR A 2 27.90 16.31 2.16
C THR A 2 26.66 15.47 2.46
N THR A 3 26.73 14.16 2.29
CA THR A 3 25.65 13.23 2.64
C THR A 3 25.66 13.04 4.15
N THR A 4 24.67 13.58 4.86
CA THR A 4 24.41 13.23 6.26
C THR A 4 23.81 11.84 6.33
N THR A 5 24.59 10.87 6.79
CA THR A 5 24.09 9.57 7.23
C THR A 5 23.40 9.77 8.57
N HIS A 6 22.06 9.78 8.57
CA HIS A 6 21.29 9.74 9.80
C HIS A 6 21.30 8.32 10.35
N ASP A 7 21.76 8.17 11.59
CA ASP A 7 21.74 6.90 12.32
C ASP A 7 20.34 6.66 12.90
N PHE A 8 19.40 6.27 12.03
CA PHE A 8 18.09 5.82 12.46
C PHE A 8 18.17 4.33 12.75
N THR A 9 18.23 3.96 14.03
CA THR A 9 17.96 2.57 14.43
C THR A 9 16.50 2.27 14.13
N PRO A 10 16.18 1.28 13.29
CA PRO A 10 14.81 0.86 13.07
C PRO A 10 14.18 0.51 14.42
N PHE A 11 12.98 1.04 14.69
CA PHE A 11 12.26 0.70 15.90
C PHE A 11 11.81 -0.76 15.81
N THR A 12 12.42 -1.62 16.63
CA THR A 12 11.98 -3.01 16.81
C THR A 12 11.23 -3.10 18.14
N PRO A 13 9.93 -3.43 18.15
CA PRO A 13 9.19 -3.59 19.40
C PRO A 13 9.79 -4.72 20.23
N SER A 14 9.84 -4.52 21.56
CA SER A 14 10.34 -5.55 22.48
C SER A 14 9.39 -6.75 22.57
N ASP A 15 9.91 -7.92 22.94
CA ASP A 15 9.09 -9.13 23.14
C ASP A 15 7.96 -8.92 24.15
N ALA A 16 8.22 -8.14 25.22
CA ALA A 16 7.20 -7.78 26.20
C ALA A 16 6.09 -6.90 25.60
N THR A 17 6.44 -6.01 24.68
CA THR A 17 5.46 -5.17 23.96
C THR A 17 4.65 -6.02 22.98
N LEU A 18 5.29 -6.94 22.28
CA LEU A 18 4.64 -7.85 21.33
C LEU A 18 3.70 -8.83 22.03
N ALA A 19 4.10 -9.37 23.19
CA ALA A 19 3.29 -10.30 23.98
C ALA A 19 1.98 -9.67 24.49
N ASN A 20 1.94 -8.34 24.64
CA ASN A 20 0.76 -7.59 25.07
C ASN A 20 0.02 -6.91 23.90
N SER A 21 0.27 -7.32 22.66
CA SER A 21 -0.29 -6.71 21.45
C SER A 21 -0.92 -7.74 20.53
N ASP A 22 -2.09 -7.42 19.97
CA ASP A 22 -2.73 -8.24 18.93
C ASP A 22 -2.12 -8.03 17.53
N LEU A 23 -1.14 -7.14 17.40
CA LEU A 23 -0.57 -6.78 16.09
C LEU A 23 0.10 -7.95 15.37
N PRO A 24 0.88 -8.84 16.03
CA PRO A 24 1.48 -10.01 15.38
C PRO A 24 0.42 -10.92 14.75
N ASP A 25 -0.63 -11.24 15.50
CA ASP A 25 -1.72 -12.08 15.02
C ASP A 25 -2.47 -11.44 13.85
N LYS A 26 -2.72 -10.12 13.92
CA LYS A 26 -3.31 -9.37 12.80
C LYS A 26 -2.42 -9.39 11.56
N ALA A 27 -1.10 -9.26 11.72
CA ALA A 27 -0.15 -9.30 10.62
C ALA A 27 -0.09 -10.69 9.95
N VAL A 28 -0.10 -11.76 10.75
CA VAL A 28 -0.16 -13.14 10.26
C VAL A 28 -1.48 -13.37 9.52
N ARG A 29 -2.61 -12.98 10.10
CA ARG A 29 -3.94 -13.10 9.47
C ARG A 29 -4.03 -12.33 8.17
N LEU A 30 -3.50 -11.10 8.13
CA LEU A 30 -3.45 -10.28 6.92
C LEU A 30 -2.66 -10.99 5.82
N SER A 31 -1.46 -11.48 6.14
CA SER A 31 -0.60 -12.20 5.20
C SER A 31 -1.28 -13.47 4.66
N ALA A 32 -1.90 -14.26 5.53
CA ALA A 32 -2.62 -15.46 5.14
C ALA A 32 -3.82 -15.15 4.21
N ASN A 33 -4.60 -14.12 4.56
CA ASN A 33 -5.74 -13.70 3.75
C ASN A 33 -5.31 -13.15 2.37
N ALA A 34 -4.23 -12.36 2.33
CA ALA A 34 -3.67 -11.84 1.08
C ALA A 34 -3.18 -12.96 0.16
N ALA A 35 -2.49 -13.97 0.70
CA ALA A 35 -2.04 -15.13 -0.05
C ALA A 35 -3.24 -15.94 -0.60
N LYS A 36 -4.25 -16.18 0.23
CA LYS A 36 -5.49 -16.88 -0.18
C LYS A 36 -6.20 -16.14 -1.32
N LEU A 37 -6.36 -14.82 -1.20
CA LEU A 37 -6.98 -14.01 -2.23
C LEU A 37 -6.19 -14.04 -3.54
N THR A 38 -4.86 -13.93 -3.45
CA THR A 38 -3.97 -13.96 -4.62
C THR A 38 -4.04 -15.29 -5.36
N GLY A 39 -4.10 -16.41 -4.63
CA GLY A 39 -4.22 -17.75 -5.21
C GLY A 39 -5.60 -18.06 -5.80
N ALA A 40 -6.65 -17.33 -5.40
CA ALA A 40 -8.02 -17.56 -5.85
C ALA A 40 -8.40 -16.78 -7.12
N LEU A 41 -7.59 -15.80 -7.54
CA LEU A 41 -7.91 -14.92 -8.67
C LEU A 41 -7.14 -15.34 -9.94
N PRO A 42 -7.84 -15.51 -11.08
CA PRO A 42 -7.18 -15.61 -12.38
C PRO A 42 -6.27 -14.39 -12.63
N GLN A 43 -5.14 -14.61 -13.31
CA GLN A 43 -4.13 -13.57 -13.53
C GLN A 43 -4.70 -12.32 -14.22
N GLU A 44 -5.56 -12.49 -15.23
CA GLU A 44 -6.17 -11.38 -15.97
C GLU A 44 -7.09 -10.54 -15.09
N SER A 45 -7.94 -11.19 -14.29
CA SER A 45 -8.80 -10.52 -13.31
C SER A 45 -7.96 -9.77 -12.27
N ARG A 46 -6.89 -10.39 -11.78
CA ARG A 46 -5.96 -9.75 -10.82
C ARG A 46 -5.33 -8.50 -11.41
N ALA A 47 -4.80 -8.58 -12.64
CA ALA A 47 -4.18 -7.44 -13.30
C ALA A 47 -5.16 -6.26 -13.47
N THR A 48 -6.40 -6.57 -13.85
CA THR A 48 -7.46 -5.58 -14.03
C THR A 48 -7.83 -4.91 -12.71
N ILE A 49 -8.03 -5.69 -11.64
CA ILE A 49 -8.33 -5.18 -10.30
C ILE A 49 -7.20 -4.29 -9.79
N VAL A 50 -5.95 -4.70 -9.95
CA VAL A 50 -4.77 -3.91 -9.51
C VAL A 50 -4.73 -2.55 -10.21
N CYS A 51 -4.99 -2.51 -11.52
CA CYS A 51 -5.06 -1.26 -12.27
C CYS A 51 -6.14 -0.32 -11.71
N HIS A 52 -7.34 -0.82 -11.43
CA HIS A 52 -8.41 -0.02 -10.84
C HIS A 52 -8.10 0.43 -9.42
N MET A 53 -7.54 -0.44 -8.58
CA MET A 53 -7.15 -0.12 -7.21
C MET A 53 -6.09 0.99 -7.17
N ALA A 54 -5.13 1.00 -8.10
CA ALA A 54 -4.15 2.07 -8.18
C ALA A 54 -4.79 3.43 -8.43
N VAL A 55 -5.80 3.50 -9.32
CA VAL A 55 -6.55 4.74 -9.59
C VAL A 55 -7.35 5.18 -8.36
N ILE A 56 -8.04 4.24 -7.70
CA ILE A 56 -8.85 4.52 -6.50
C ILE A 56 -7.96 5.04 -5.36
N ASN A 57 -6.82 4.39 -5.13
CA ASN A 57 -5.87 4.79 -4.10
C ASN A 57 -5.32 6.19 -4.39
N ALA A 58 -4.90 6.46 -5.62
CA ALA A 58 -4.41 7.78 -6.01
C ALA A 58 -5.50 8.87 -5.85
N TYR A 59 -6.74 8.57 -6.21
CA TYR A 59 -7.86 9.50 -6.04
C TYR A 59 -8.06 9.89 -4.58
N TYR A 60 -8.12 8.90 -3.67
CA TYR A 60 -8.34 9.19 -2.25
C TYR A 60 -7.11 9.79 -1.58
N SER A 61 -5.89 9.39 -1.94
CA SER A 61 -4.67 10.06 -1.48
C SER A 61 -4.67 11.54 -1.90
N ASN A 62 -4.98 11.84 -3.16
CA ASN A 62 -5.07 13.21 -3.64
C ASN A 62 -6.14 13.99 -2.86
N LEU A 63 -7.30 13.39 -2.63
CA LEU A 63 -8.39 14.03 -1.88
C LEU A 63 -8.01 14.32 -0.42
N ILE A 64 -7.29 13.42 0.25
CA ILE A 64 -6.78 13.62 1.61
C ILE A 64 -5.81 14.80 1.67
N GLU A 65 -4.97 14.94 0.65
CA GLU A 65 -4.03 16.07 0.49
C GLU A 65 -4.70 17.36 -0.06
N GLY A 66 -6.02 17.37 -0.25
CA GLY A 66 -6.78 18.53 -0.74
C GLY A 66 -6.77 18.74 -2.26
N ASN A 67 -6.18 17.81 -3.02
CA ASN A 67 -6.14 17.85 -4.47
C ASN A 67 -7.43 17.26 -5.07
N ARG A 68 -8.07 17.99 -6.00
CA ARG A 68 -9.34 17.58 -6.64
C ARG A 68 -9.13 16.85 -7.97
N THR A 69 -8.08 16.03 -8.05
CA THR A 69 -7.73 15.28 -9.26
C THR A 69 -8.82 14.25 -9.58
N LEU A 70 -9.33 14.28 -10.81
CA LEU A 70 -10.38 13.39 -11.29
C LEU A 70 -9.80 12.02 -11.71
N PRO A 71 -10.58 10.93 -11.62
CA PRO A 71 -10.09 9.59 -11.98
C PRO A 71 -9.52 9.46 -13.41
N HIS A 72 -10.03 10.23 -14.37
CA HIS A 72 -9.53 10.18 -15.75
C HIS A 72 -8.17 10.87 -15.89
N GLU A 73 -7.91 11.94 -15.13
CA GLU A 73 -6.63 12.64 -15.08
C GLU A 73 -5.55 11.74 -14.47
N ILE A 74 -5.89 11.00 -13.40
CA ILE A 74 -5.01 10.00 -12.79
C ILE A 74 -4.66 8.91 -13.81
N ARG A 75 -5.64 8.43 -14.58
CA ARG A 75 -5.39 7.42 -15.63
C ARG A 75 -4.52 7.95 -16.77
N ALA A 76 -4.69 9.23 -17.14
CA ALA A 76 -3.83 9.88 -18.14
C ALA A 76 -2.38 9.94 -17.63
N ALA A 77 -2.18 10.44 -16.42
CA ALA A 77 -0.86 10.49 -15.79
C ALA A 77 -0.20 9.11 -15.66
N GLN A 78 -0.95 8.06 -15.28
CA GLN A 78 -0.44 6.68 -15.18
C GLN A 78 0.02 6.10 -16.53
N ARG A 79 -0.51 6.59 -17.65
CA ARG A 79 -0.06 6.21 -19.00
C ARG A 79 1.10 7.05 -19.53
N GLY A 80 1.47 8.11 -18.81
CA GLY A 80 2.43 9.10 -19.28
C GLY A 80 1.82 10.16 -20.20
N ASP A 81 0.50 10.26 -20.24
CA ASP A 81 -0.22 11.29 -21.01
C ASP A 81 -0.34 12.55 -20.11
N PHE A 82 0.66 13.43 -20.15
CA PHE A 82 0.69 14.70 -19.39
C PHE A 82 1.10 15.89 -20.25
#